data_AF-A0A2S6HA57-F1
#
_entry.id   AF-A0A2S6HA57-F1
#
_cell.length_a   1.000
_cell.length_b   1.000
_cell.length_c   1.000
_cell.angle_alpha   90.00
_cell.angle_beta   90.00
_cell.angle_gamma   90.00
#
_symmetry.space_group_name_H-M   'P 1'
#
loop_
_entity.id
_entity.type
_entity.pdbx_description
1 polymer ?
#
loop_
_entity_poly.entity_id
_entity_poly.type
_entity_poly.pdbx_seq_one_letter_code
_entity_poly.pdbx_strand_id
1 'polypeptide(L)'
;MKLLAVETSTEACSAALFIDGDIAERYELAPKTHTQLILPMIDSLMAEAGLKPQQLDALAFSRGPGSFTGVRIATGVIQGIALGADLPVVPVSTLAAIAQDFFDHNDENVAFVAMDARMGEIFWGVYRRDAQGYAELIGDEAVTPAEQIEFPDLTGVGIGSGWGVYSQELIARLAGRVSRYKADMLPRAGAIARLGARGLEQGLAVAVEQAMPVYLRDKVAKKESER
;
A
#
# COMPACT_ATOMS: atom_id res chain seq x y z
N MET A 1 12.33 17.79 3.99
CA MET A 1 11.85 16.47 4.41
C MET A 1 12.53 15.39 3.57
N LYS A 2 13.19 14.45 4.23
CA LYS A 2 13.83 13.26 3.68
C LYS A 2 13.19 12.02 4.27
N LEU A 3 12.60 11.16 3.43
CA LEU A 3 11.85 10.00 3.89
C LEU A 3 12.18 8.79 3.04
N LEU A 4 12.44 7.65 3.69
CA LEU A 4 12.61 6.36 3.02
C LEU A 4 11.33 5.55 3.14
N ALA A 5 10.84 5.01 2.03
CA ALA A 5 9.64 4.18 1.95
C ALA A 5 9.95 2.75 1.49
N VAL A 6 9.26 1.77 2.07
CA VAL A 6 9.38 0.34 1.72
C VAL A 6 8.02 -0.27 1.40
N GLU A 7 7.96 -1.01 0.30
CA GLU A 7 6.79 -1.80 -0.07
C GLU A 7 7.19 -3.22 -0.53
N THR A 8 6.62 -4.21 0.15
CA THR A 8 6.80 -5.64 -0.14
C THR A 8 5.52 -6.46 0.06
N SER A 9 4.36 -5.80 0.18
CA SER A 9 3.09 -6.44 0.52
C SER A 9 2.47 -7.26 -0.62
N THR A 10 2.99 -7.17 -1.84
CA THR A 10 2.52 -7.93 -3.02
C THR A 10 3.66 -8.70 -3.70
N GLU A 11 3.45 -9.13 -4.95
CA GLU A 11 4.52 -9.69 -5.78
C GLU A 11 5.53 -8.64 -6.28
N ALA A 12 5.19 -7.36 -6.18
CA ALA A 12 6.14 -6.27 -6.36
C ALA A 12 7.02 -6.10 -5.10
N CYS A 13 8.28 -5.74 -5.32
CA CYS A 13 9.21 -5.27 -4.30
C CYS A 13 9.69 -3.87 -4.71
N SER A 14 9.59 -2.90 -3.80
CA SER A 14 10.06 -1.56 -4.08
C SER A 14 10.55 -0.82 -2.83
N ALA A 15 11.49 0.09 -3.07
CA ALA A 15 11.92 1.09 -2.10
C ALA A 15 11.96 2.46 -2.79
N ALA A 16 11.68 3.53 -2.05
CA ALA A 16 11.74 4.87 -2.58
C ALA A 16 12.33 5.84 -1.57
N LEU A 17 13.06 6.84 -2.06
CA LEU A 17 13.61 7.93 -1.29
C LEU A 17 12.93 9.22 -1.75
N PHE A 18 12.23 9.86 -0.82
CA PHE A 18 11.62 11.18 -0.99
C PHE A 18 12.56 12.24 -0.43
N ILE A 19 12.87 13.28 -1.21
CA ILE A 19 13.65 14.44 -0.77
C ILE A 19 12.94 15.69 -1.27
N ASP A 20 12.30 16.41 -0.35
CA ASP A 20 11.71 17.74 -0.60
C ASP A 20 10.75 17.80 -1.81
N GLY A 21 10.03 16.71 -2.08
CA GLY A 21 9.07 16.60 -3.18
C GLY A 21 9.54 15.67 -4.31
N ASP A 22 10.84 15.46 -4.44
CA ASP A 22 11.42 14.56 -5.44
C ASP A 22 11.44 13.11 -4.95
N ILE A 23 11.08 12.17 -5.83
CA ILE A 23 11.01 10.73 -5.51
C ILE A 23 11.94 9.96 -6.43
N ALA A 24 12.92 9.27 -5.84
CA ALA A 24 13.71 8.24 -6.52
C ALA A 24 13.22 6.85 -6.10
N GLU A 25 12.89 5.99 -7.05
CA GLU A 25 12.32 4.66 -6.78
C GLU A 25 13.20 3.53 -7.35
N ARG A 26 13.19 2.39 -6.65
CA ARG A 26 13.54 1.07 -7.19
C ARG A 26 12.29 0.20 -7.13
N TYR A 27 11.98 -0.46 -8.24
CA TYR A 27 10.80 -1.30 -8.36
C TYR A 27 11.13 -2.55 -9.18
N GLU A 28 10.73 -3.71 -8.69
CA GLU A 28 10.86 -4.98 -9.40
C GLU A 28 9.64 -5.87 -9.13
N LEU A 29 9.16 -6.55 -10.18
CA LEU A 29 8.24 -7.67 -10.03
C LEU A 29 9.04 -8.90 -9.61
N ALA A 30 9.01 -9.20 -8.31
CA ALA A 30 9.96 -10.09 -7.67
C ALA A 30 9.29 -11.11 -6.74
N PRO A 31 8.46 -12.04 -7.26
CA PRO A 31 7.79 -13.02 -6.43
C PRO A 31 8.82 -13.86 -5.66
N LYS A 32 8.70 -13.87 -4.31
CA LYS A 32 9.51 -14.69 -3.38
C LYS A 32 10.98 -14.28 -3.21
N THR A 33 11.43 -13.17 -3.80
CA THR A 33 12.82 -12.69 -3.68
C THR A 33 12.94 -11.37 -2.91
N HIS A 34 11.86 -10.89 -2.30
CA HIS A 34 11.80 -9.63 -1.52
C HIS A 34 12.94 -9.45 -0.50
N THR A 35 13.28 -10.49 0.27
CA THR A 35 14.34 -10.42 1.30
C THR A 35 15.75 -10.24 0.72
N GLN A 36 15.96 -10.64 -0.54
CA GLN A 36 17.24 -10.48 -1.24
C GLN A 36 17.36 -9.11 -1.90
N LEU A 37 16.23 -8.49 -2.25
CA LEU A 37 16.20 -7.25 -3.04
C LEU A 37 16.05 -5.99 -2.19
N ILE A 38 15.27 -6.04 -1.12
CA ILE A 38 14.82 -4.81 -0.46
C ILE A 38 15.98 -4.02 0.16
N LEU A 39 16.94 -4.68 0.82
CA LEU A 39 18.10 -4.00 1.39
C LEU A 39 19.03 -3.42 0.30
N PRO A 40 19.42 -4.17 -0.76
CA PRO A 40 20.15 -3.59 -1.88
C PRO A 40 19.45 -2.40 -2.56
N MET A 41 18.12 -2.43 -2.69
CA MET A 41 17.37 -1.30 -3.25
C MET A 41 17.52 -0.06 -2.37
N ILE A 42 17.34 -0.19 -1.05
CA ILE A 42 17.52 0.89 -0.08
C ILE A 42 18.96 1.42 -0.12
N ASP A 43 19.95 0.53 -0.07
CA ASP A 43 21.37 0.90 -0.09
C ASP A 43 21.72 1.69 -1.35
N SER A 44 21.22 1.27 -2.51
CA SER A 44 21.47 1.98 -3.77
C SER A 44 20.90 3.40 -3.76
N LEU A 45 19.68 3.59 -3.26
CA LEU A 45 19.03 4.91 -3.17
C LEU A 45 19.76 5.83 -2.20
N MET A 46 20.12 5.31 -1.02
CA MET A 46 20.82 6.07 0.00
C MET A 46 22.23 6.46 -0.45
N ALA A 47 22.94 5.54 -1.13
CA ALA A 47 24.28 5.80 -1.67
C ALA A 47 24.26 6.85 -2.79
N GLU A 48 23.31 6.77 -3.72
CA GLU A 48 23.14 7.76 -4.79
C GLU A 48 22.82 9.16 -4.24
N ALA A 49 22.03 9.25 -3.18
CA ALA A 49 21.75 10.51 -2.50
C ALA A 49 22.87 10.97 -1.55
N GLY A 50 23.90 10.14 -1.31
CA GLY A 50 24.96 10.42 -0.35
C GLY A 50 24.46 10.56 1.10
N LEU A 51 23.36 9.87 1.44
CA LEU A 51 22.72 9.94 2.75
C LEU A 51 23.04 8.73 3.61
N LYS A 52 23.09 8.96 4.92
CA LYS A 52 23.01 7.93 5.96
C LYS A 52 21.61 7.89 6.55
N PRO A 53 21.18 6.75 7.13
CA PRO A 53 19.86 6.63 7.76
C PRO A 53 19.56 7.74 8.78
N GLN A 54 20.54 8.14 9.61
CA GLN A 54 20.39 9.21 10.62
C GLN A 54 20.15 10.62 10.04
N GLN A 55 20.22 10.77 8.71
CA GLN A 55 19.93 12.03 8.01
C GLN A 55 18.54 12.05 7.38
N LEU A 56 17.75 11.00 7.58
CA LEU A 56 16.33 10.97 7.24
C LEU A 56 15.53 11.63 8.36
N ASP A 57 14.35 12.14 8.02
CA ASP A 57 13.42 12.73 8.98
C ASP A 57 12.38 11.70 9.47
N ALA A 58 12.06 10.70 8.63
CA ALA A 58 11.15 9.62 8.96
C ALA A 58 11.31 8.43 7.99
N LEU A 59 10.62 7.34 8.31
CA LEU A 59 10.44 6.19 7.43
C LEU A 59 8.96 6.01 7.13
N ALA A 60 8.61 5.41 5.99
CA ALA A 60 7.26 4.96 5.71
C ALA A 60 7.27 3.51 5.21
N PHE A 61 6.16 2.81 5.41
CA PHE A 61 6.02 1.46 4.88
C PHE A 61 4.56 1.13 4.60
N SER A 62 4.36 0.20 3.68
CA SER A 62 3.08 -0.46 3.52
C SER A 62 2.80 -1.36 4.71
N ARG A 63 1.83 -0.97 5.52
CA ARG A 63 1.36 -1.76 6.67
C ARG A 63 0.45 -2.92 6.26
N GLY A 64 0.14 -3.05 4.97
CA GLY A 64 -0.91 -3.93 4.46
C GLY A 64 -2.21 -3.18 4.18
N PRO A 65 -3.27 -3.90 3.74
CA PRO A 65 -3.34 -5.35 3.62
C PRO A 65 -2.49 -5.93 2.46
N GLY A 66 -2.19 -7.23 2.50
CA GLY A 66 -1.37 -7.88 1.47
C GLY A 66 -0.91 -9.28 1.87
N SER A 67 0.12 -9.78 1.20
CA SER A 67 0.79 -11.05 1.50
C SER A 67 1.31 -11.06 2.94
N PHE A 68 0.94 -12.11 3.69
CA PHE A 68 1.33 -12.31 5.09
C PHE A 68 2.85 -12.22 5.33
N THR A 69 3.63 -12.80 4.42
CA THR A 69 5.10 -12.75 4.48
C THR A 69 5.60 -11.37 4.07
N GLY A 70 5.05 -10.81 3.00
CA GLY A 70 5.43 -9.51 2.45
C GLY A 70 5.32 -8.38 3.47
N VAL A 71 4.13 -8.20 4.07
CA VAL A 71 3.91 -7.13 5.05
C VAL A 71 4.85 -7.22 6.26
N ARG A 72 5.26 -8.44 6.65
CA ARG A 72 6.22 -8.64 7.74
C ARG A 72 7.66 -8.33 7.33
N ILE A 73 8.03 -8.56 6.07
CA ILE A 73 9.33 -8.15 5.55
C ILE A 73 9.43 -6.62 5.60
N ALA A 74 8.44 -5.90 5.07
CA ALA A 74 8.41 -4.43 5.14
C ALA A 74 8.51 -3.93 6.59
N THR A 75 7.70 -4.51 7.48
CA THR A 75 7.69 -4.15 8.92
C THR A 75 9.07 -4.38 9.54
N GLY A 76 9.66 -5.57 9.38
CA GLY A 76 10.94 -5.90 10.00
C GLY A 76 12.10 -5.04 9.50
N VAL A 77 12.13 -4.74 8.19
CA VAL A 77 13.13 -3.85 7.59
C VAL A 77 13.00 -2.44 8.17
N ILE A 78 11.80 -1.86 8.15
CA ILE A 78 11.60 -0.51 8.67
C ILE A 78 11.84 -0.41 10.18
N GLN A 79 11.42 -1.40 10.96
CA GLN A 79 11.71 -1.41 12.40
C GLN A 79 13.21 -1.48 12.68
N GLY A 80 13.97 -2.28 11.93
CA GLY A 80 15.42 -2.36 12.06
C GLY A 80 16.11 -1.03 11.76
N ILE A 81 15.70 -0.35 10.68
CA ILE A 81 16.24 0.96 10.31
C ILE A 81 15.82 2.03 11.33
N ALA A 82 14.54 2.07 11.71
CA ALA A 82 13.98 3.01 12.67
C ALA A 82 14.73 2.96 14.01
N LEU A 83 14.93 1.74 14.54
CA LEU A 83 15.62 1.54 15.80
C LEU A 83 17.10 1.95 15.74
N GLY A 84 17.78 1.68 14.62
CA GLY A 84 19.20 2.02 14.43
C GLY A 84 19.45 3.51 14.15
N ALA A 85 18.43 4.25 13.71
CA ALA A 85 18.54 5.67 13.35
C ALA A 85 17.71 6.60 14.25
N ASP A 86 16.98 6.06 15.23
CA ASP A 86 16.06 6.79 16.11
C ASP A 86 15.02 7.61 15.31
N LEU A 87 14.36 6.96 14.36
CA LEU A 87 13.44 7.60 13.42
C LEU A 87 11.98 7.24 13.70
N PRO A 88 11.05 8.21 13.56
CA PRO A 88 9.63 7.92 13.52
C PRO A 88 9.23 7.15 12.25
N VAL A 89 8.13 6.41 12.32
CA VAL A 89 7.62 5.59 11.21
C VAL A 89 6.19 5.98 10.85
N VAL A 90 5.89 6.15 9.57
CA VAL A 90 4.55 6.42 9.05
C VAL A 90 3.99 5.15 8.39
N PRO A 91 2.99 4.49 9.00
CA PRO A 91 2.35 3.32 8.42
C PRO A 91 1.33 3.74 7.36
N VAL A 92 1.45 3.20 6.15
CA VAL A 92 0.59 3.55 4.99
C VAL A 92 -0.17 2.34 4.51
N SER A 93 -1.46 2.49 4.18
CA SER A 93 -2.26 1.41 3.59
C SER A 93 -1.72 1.03 2.21
N THR A 94 -1.65 -0.28 1.94
CA THR A 94 -1.35 -0.79 0.60
C THR A 94 -2.41 -0.39 -0.43
N LEU A 95 -3.71 -0.40 -0.08
CA LEU A 95 -4.77 -0.01 -1.01
C LEU A 95 -4.71 1.50 -1.30
N ALA A 96 -4.39 2.32 -0.29
CA ALA A 96 -4.15 3.75 -0.48
C ALA A 96 -2.99 4.01 -1.43
N ALA A 97 -1.92 3.20 -1.35
CA ALA A 97 -0.77 3.32 -2.25
C ALA A 97 -1.13 3.01 -3.71
N ILE A 98 -1.95 1.98 -3.95
CA ILE A 98 -2.46 1.66 -5.29
C ILE A 98 -3.33 2.82 -5.82
N ALA A 99 -4.22 3.36 -4.97
CA ALA A 99 -5.04 4.53 -5.33
C ALA A 99 -4.20 5.76 -5.64
N GLN A 100 -3.19 6.05 -4.82
CA GLN A 100 -2.32 7.20 -5.02
C GLN A 100 -1.52 7.09 -6.32
N ASP A 101 -0.90 5.93 -6.58
CA ASP A 101 -0.18 5.70 -7.84
C ASP A 101 -1.11 5.86 -9.05
N PHE A 102 -2.35 5.39 -8.95
CA PHE A 102 -3.34 5.61 -9.99
C PHE A 102 -3.67 7.10 -10.18
N PHE A 103 -3.92 7.84 -9.10
CA PHE A 103 -4.26 9.25 -9.17
C PHE A 103 -3.12 10.13 -9.67
N ASP A 104 -1.87 9.77 -9.39
CA ASP A 104 -0.70 10.50 -9.87
C ASP A 104 -0.54 10.44 -11.41
N HIS A 105 -1.14 9.45 -12.06
CA HIS A 105 -0.97 9.19 -13.50
C HIS A 105 -2.26 9.23 -14.32
N ASN A 106 -3.39 9.55 -13.72
CA ASN A 106 -4.69 9.55 -14.39
C ASN A 106 -5.51 10.77 -13.93
N ASP A 107 -6.63 11.07 -14.58
CA ASP A 107 -7.47 12.24 -14.26
C ASP A 107 -8.72 11.87 -13.42
N GLU A 108 -9.04 10.57 -13.32
CA GLU A 108 -10.18 10.15 -12.52
C GLU A 108 -9.97 10.41 -11.02
N ASN A 109 -11.06 10.80 -10.37
CA ASN A 109 -11.04 11.22 -8.96
C ASN A 109 -11.55 10.14 -8.01
N VAL A 110 -12.09 9.03 -8.50
CA VAL A 110 -12.62 7.93 -7.65
C VAL A 110 -12.06 6.61 -8.15
N ALA A 111 -11.49 5.85 -7.21
CA ALA A 111 -10.95 4.53 -7.44
C ALA A 111 -11.59 3.51 -6.49
N PHE A 112 -12.12 2.44 -7.08
CA PHE A 112 -12.58 1.25 -6.38
C PHE A 112 -11.42 0.26 -6.33
N VAL A 113 -10.67 0.23 -5.23
CA VAL A 113 -9.45 -0.56 -5.11
C VAL A 113 -9.80 -1.95 -4.59
N ALA A 114 -9.38 -2.98 -5.33
CA ALA A 114 -9.54 -4.37 -4.92
C ALA A 114 -8.23 -5.14 -5.09
N MET A 115 -7.81 -5.88 -4.06
CA MET A 115 -6.72 -6.86 -4.15
C MET A 115 -7.26 -8.25 -3.83
N ASP A 116 -6.80 -9.28 -4.56
CA ASP A 116 -7.12 -10.67 -4.23
C ASP A 116 -6.60 -11.04 -2.83
N ALA A 117 -7.50 -11.33 -1.88
CA ALA A 117 -7.17 -11.75 -0.52
C ALA A 117 -7.13 -13.28 -0.36
N ARG A 118 -7.26 -14.02 -1.48
CA ARG A 118 -7.46 -15.47 -1.54
C ARG A 118 -8.77 -15.90 -0.87
N MET A 119 -9.09 -17.18 -1.03
CA MET A 119 -10.24 -17.83 -0.37
C MET A 119 -11.60 -17.22 -0.72
N GLY A 120 -11.73 -16.65 -1.93
CA GLY A 120 -13.00 -16.06 -2.38
C GLY A 120 -13.27 -14.65 -1.86
N GLU A 121 -12.28 -14.02 -1.23
CA GLU A 121 -12.39 -12.67 -0.68
C GLU A 121 -11.41 -11.72 -1.36
N ILE A 122 -11.70 -10.43 -1.24
CA ILE A 122 -10.84 -9.33 -1.66
C ILE A 122 -10.55 -8.42 -0.47
N PHE A 123 -9.37 -7.79 -0.49
CA PHE A 123 -9.16 -6.56 0.23
C PHE A 123 -9.77 -5.42 -0.57
N TRP A 124 -10.61 -4.63 0.05
CA TRP A 124 -11.44 -3.63 -0.60
C TRP A 124 -11.30 -2.27 0.07
N GLY A 125 -11.26 -1.21 -0.74
CA GLY A 125 -11.33 0.17 -0.27
C GLY A 125 -11.73 1.11 -1.40
N VAL A 126 -12.49 2.15 -1.06
CA VAL A 126 -12.90 3.18 -2.02
C VAL A 126 -12.15 4.45 -1.72
N TYR A 127 -11.44 4.97 -2.72
CA TYR A 127 -10.59 6.14 -2.56
C TYR A 127 -11.06 7.26 -3.47
N ARG A 128 -10.96 8.48 -2.97
CA ARG A 128 -11.17 9.71 -3.74
C ARG A 128 -9.91 10.55 -3.74
N ARG A 129 -9.61 11.20 -4.87
CA ARG A 129 -8.58 12.24 -4.93
C ARG A 129 -9.08 13.49 -4.23
N ASP A 130 -8.37 13.91 -3.18
CA ASP A 130 -8.67 15.17 -2.50
C ASP A 130 -8.17 16.39 -3.29
N ALA A 131 -8.43 17.59 -2.77
CA ALA A 131 -8.06 18.84 -3.43
C ALA A 131 -6.54 19.04 -3.56
N GLN A 132 -5.73 18.30 -2.81
CA GLN A 132 -4.26 18.34 -2.87
C GLN A 132 -3.70 17.19 -3.73
N GLY A 133 -4.55 16.38 -4.34
CA GLY A 133 -4.15 15.28 -5.22
C GLY A 133 -3.85 13.98 -4.49
N TYR A 134 -4.20 13.84 -3.21
CA TYR A 134 -3.91 12.64 -2.45
C TYR A 134 -5.12 11.69 -2.39
N ALA A 135 -4.84 10.40 -2.27
CA ALA A 135 -5.85 9.38 -2.04
C ALA A 135 -6.43 9.49 -0.62
N GLU A 136 -7.70 9.86 -0.53
CA GLU A 136 -8.51 9.90 0.69
C GLU A 136 -9.45 8.68 0.72
N LEU A 137 -9.44 7.91 1.80
CA LEU A 137 -10.34 6.78 1.99
C LEU A 137 -11.78 7.26 2.23
N ILE A 138 -12.74 6.65 1.55
CA ILE A 138 -14.18 6.86 1.75
C ILE A 138 -14.78 5.60 2.40
N GLY A 139 -15.19 5.72 3.65
CA GLY A 139 -15.63 4.59 4.47
C GLY A 139 -14.44 3.88 5.13
N ASP A 140 -14.49 2.56 5.19
CA ASP A 140 -13.45 1.73 5.80
C ASP A 140 -12.89 0.72 4.79
N GLU A 141 -11.65 0.30 5.02
CA GLU A 141 -11.08 -0.86 4.31
C GLU A 141 -11.67 -2.16 4.88
N ALA A 142 -11.92 -3.14 4.01
CA ALA A 142 -12.51 -4.41 4.40
C ALA A 142 -11.82 -5.60 3.75
N VAL A 143 -11.95 -6.78 4.37
CA VAL A 143 -11.81 -8.07 3.70
C VAL A 143 -13.19 -8.69 3.57
N THR A 144 -13.63 -8.96 2.35
CA THR A 144 -15.01 -9.39 2.10
C THR A 144 -15.13 -10.11 0.75
N PRO A 145 -16.12 -10.98 0.53
CA PRO A 145 -16.47 -11.45 -0.80
C PRO A 145 -16.79 -10.29 -1.75
N ALA A 146 -16.40 -10.42 -3.02
CA ALA A 146 -16.61 -9.37 -4.02
C ALA A 146 -18.09 -8.97 -4.20
N GLU A 147 -19.02 -9.90 -3.98
CA GLU A 147 -20.47 -9.65 -4.07
C GLU A 147 -21.02 -8.85 -2.86
N GLN A 148 -20.27 -8.78 -1.76
CA GLN A 148 -20.71 -8.20 -0.48
C GLN A 148 -20.00 -6.88 -0.17
N ILE A 149 -19.25 -6.31 -1.11
CA ILE A 149 -18.61 -5.01 -0.92
C ILE A 149 -19.63 -3.93 -0.55
N GLU A 150 -19.24 -3.06 0.36
CA GLU A 150 -19.93 -1.80 0.63
C GLU A 150 -19.23 -0.68 -0.15
N PHE A 151 -20.02 0.25 -0.69
CA PHE A 151 -19.49 1.37 -1.45
C PHE A 151 -20.42 2.58 -1.37
N PRO A 152 -19.87 3.80 -1.43
CA PRO A 152 -20.66 5.02 -1.53
C PRO A 152 -21.29 5.14 -2.92
N ASP A 153 -22.36 5.93 -3.05
CA ASP A 153 -22.99 6.19 -4.35
C ASP A 153 -22.14 7.14 -5.22
N LEU A 154 -21.03 6.60 -5.74
CA LEU A 154 -20.06 7.28 -6.57
C LEU A 154 -19.80 6.47 -7.84
N THR A 155 -19.31 7.13 -8.89
CA THR A 155 -18.84 6.48 -10.12
C THR A 155 -17.33 6.67 -10.23
N GLY A 156 -16.62 5.65 -10.69
CA GLY A 156 -15.16 5.65 -10.71
C GLY A 156 -14.56 4.52 -11.54
N VAL A 157 -13.30 4.22 -11.27
CA VAL A 157 -12.53 3.18 -11.98
C VAL A 157 -12.17 2.07 -11.01
N GLY A 158 -12.24 0.82 -11.47
CA GLY A 158 -11.74 -0.32 -10.71
C GLY A 158 -10.23 -0.47 -10.85
N ILE A 159 -9.48 -0.63 -9.76
CA ILE A 159 -8.03 -0.85 -9.84
C ILE A 159 -7.55 -1.93 -8.87
N GLY A 160 -6.50 -2.65 -9.27
CA GLY A 160 -5.84 -3.68 -8.47
C GLY A 160 -6.26 -5.11 -8.82
N SER A 161 -5.49 -6.08 -8.31
CA SER A 161 -5.57 -7.49 -8.69
C SER A 161 -6.93 -8.16 -8.46
N GLY A 162 -7.73 -7.66 -7.51
CA GLY A 162 -9.08 -8.15 -7.25
C GLY A 162 -9.99 -8.00 -8.47
N TRP A 163 -9.77 -6.96 -9.29
CA TRP A 163 -10.48 -6.77 -10.56
C TRP A 163 -10.05 -7.75 -11.65
N GLY A 164 -8.86 -8.36 -11.54
CA GLY A 164 -8.44 -9.42 -12.45
C GLY A 164 -9.12 -10.76 -12.16
N VAL A 165 -9.38 -11.04 -10.88
CA VAL A 165 -9.91 -12.33 -10.42
C VAL A 165 -11.43 -12.33 -10.32
N TYR A 166 -12.02 -11.24 -9.81
CA TYR A 166 -13.44 -11.15 -9.44
C TYR A 166 -14.19 -10.06 -10.24
N SER A 167 -13.80 -9.82 -11.49
CA SER A 167 -14.38 -8.75 -12.32
C SER A 167 -15.88 -8.91 -12.52
N GLN A 168 -16.38 -10.13 -12.72
CA GLN A 168 -17.80 -10.36 -13.02
C GLN A 168 -18.67 -9.99 -11.81
N GLU A 169 -18.27 -10.44 -10.63
CA GLU A 169 -18.92 -10.18 -9.35
C GLU A 169 -18.88 -8.69 -9.02
N LEU A 170 -17.72 -8.05 -9.18
CA LEU A 170 -17.56 -6.62 -8.92
C LEU A 170 -18.39 -5.76 -9.89
N ILE A 171 -18.38 -6.06 -11.19
CA ILE A 171 -19.17 -5.33 -12.19
C ILE A 171 -20.66 -5.46 -11.91
N ALA A 172 -21.13 -6.68 -11.60
CA ALA A 172 -22.52 -6.92 -11.25
C ALA A 172 -22.91 -6.14 -9.98
N ARG A 173 -22.06 -6.18 -8.95
CA ARG A 173 -22.32 -5.55 -7.65
C ARG A 173 -22.32 -4.02 -7.70
N LEU A 174 -21.45 -3.41 -8.51
CA LEU A 174 -21.35 -1.95 -8.67
C LEU A 174 -22.38 -1.37 -9.64
N ALA A 175 -23.07 -2.22 -10.42
CA ALA A 175 -24.24 -1.86 -11.22
C ALA A 175 -24.06 -0.60 -12.08
N GLY A 176 -22.99 -0.56 -12.89
CA GLY A 176 -22.70 0.54 -13.82
C GLY A 176 -21.91 1.72 -13.22
N ARG A 177 -21.55 1.67 -11.94
CA ARG A 177 -20.69 2.69 -11.28
C ARG A 177 -19.21 2.61 -11.66
N VAL A 178 -18.82 1.60 -12.44
CA VAL A 178 -17.45 1.44 -12.92
C VAL A 178 -17.45 1.47 -14.43
N SER A 179 -16.74 2.43 -15.01
CA SER A 179 -16.63 2.62 -16.45
C SER A 179 -15.58 1.70 -17.10
N ARG A 180 -14.51 1.41 -16.35
CA ARG A 180 -13.38 0.55 -16.75
C ARG A 180 -12.64 0.04 -15.51
N TYR A 181 -11.76 -0.94 -15.68
CA TYR A 181 -10.84 -1.34 -14.63
C TYR A 181 -9.41 -1.64 -15.13
N LYS A 182 -8.43 -1.54 -14.23
CA LYS A 182 -7.02 -1.91 -14.43
C LYS A 182 -6.60 -2.95 -13.37
N ALA A 183 -6.45 -4.20 -13.78
CA ALA A 183 -6.21 -5.32 -12.87
C ALA A 183 -4.74 -5.51 -12.46
N ASP A 184 -3.82 -4.92 -13.21
CA ASP A 184 -2.37 -5.11 -13.10
C ASP A 184 -1.67 -4.04 -12.24
N MET A 185 -2.44 -3.16 -11.59
CA MET A 185 -1.88 -2.17 -10.68
C MET A 185 -1.47 -2.81 -9.36
N LEU A 186 -0.18 -2.66 -9.05
CA LEU A 186 0.45 -3.08 -7.81
C LEU A 186 0.94 -1.85 -7.04
N PRO A 187 1.03 -1.93 -5.71
CA PRO A 187 1.51 -0.84 -4.88
C PRO A 187 2.98 -0.51 -5.18
N ARG A 188 3.32 0.76 -5.03
CA ARG A 188 4.66 1.31 -5.30
C ARG A 188 5.19 2.08 -4.11
N ALA A 189 6.48 1.91 -3.81
CA ALA A 189 7.13 2.62 -2.73
C ALA A 189 7.13 4.15 -2.95
N GLY A 190 7.12 4.64 -4.18
CA GLY A 190 6.96 6.07 -4.47
C GLY A 190 5.62 6.63 -3.95
N ALA A 191 4.53 5.91 -4.18
CA ALA A 191 3.22 6.26 -3.63
C ALA A 191 3.19 6.19 -2.09
N ILE A 192 3.86 5.20 -1.50
CA ILE A 192 4.06 5.10 -0.04
C ILE A 192 4.87 6.28 0.48
N ALA A 193 5.92 6.71 -0.22
CA ALA A 193 6.74 7.84 0.19
C ALA A 193 5.94 9.14 0.16
N ARG A 194 5.15 9.36 -0.89
CA ARG A 194 4.26 10.52 -1.02
C ARG A 194 3.20 10.58 0.08
N LEU A 195 2.49 9.48 0.33
CA LEU A 195 1.51 9.38 1.40
C LEU A 195 2.17 9.46 2.78
N GLY A 196 3.36 8.87 2.94
CA GLY A 196 4.14 8.88 4.17
C GLY A 196 4.61 10.29 4.54
N ALA A 197 5.10 11.06 3.55
CA ALA A 197 5.50 12.46 3.73
C ALA A 197 4.31 13.31 4.23
N ARG A 198 3.14 13.15 3.60
CA ARG A 198 1.90 13.79 4.07
C ARG A 198 1.52 13.34 5.47
N GLY A 199 1.58 12.04 5.75
CA GLY A 199 1.25 11.50 7.06
C GLY A 199 2.15 12.04 8.16
N LEU A 200 3.44 12.24 7.87
CA LEU A 200 4.38 12.88 8.79
C LEU A 200 3.97 14.32 9.11
N GLU A 201 3.66 15.12 8.08
CA GLU A 201 3.19 16.51 8.24
C GLU A 201 1.89 16.58 9.06
N GLN A 202 1.04 15.56 8.96
CA GLN A 202 -0.20 15.42 9.72
C GLN A 202 -0.02 14.84 11.13
N GLY A 203 1.22 14.51 11.54
CA GLY A 203 1.50 13.93 12.86
C GLY A 203 1.04 12.47 13.01
N LEU A 204 0.90 11.74 11.90
CA LEU A 204 0.49 10.32 11.88
C LEU A 204 1.67 9.35 12.05
N ALA A 205 2.88 9.88 12.27
CA ALA A 205 4.03 9.09 12.64
C ALA A 205 3.82 8.39 13.99
N VAL A 206 4.30 7.16 14.09
CA VAL A 206 4.25 6.33 15.29
C VAL A 206 5.65 5.94 15.73
N ALA A 207 5.78 5.55 17.00
CA ALA A 207 6.98 4.94 17.52
C ALA A 207 7.24 3.57 16.85
N VAL A 208 8.49 3.12 16.82
CA VAL A 208 8.91 1.90 16.12
C VAL A 208 8.15 0.66 16.59
N GLU A 209 7.86 0.55 17.89
CA GLU A 209 7.11 -0.55 18.50
C GLU A 209 5.62 -0.57 18.11
N GLN A 210 5.11 0.54 17.58
CA GLN A 210 3.74 0.68 17.08
C GLN A 210 3.65 0.52 15.56
N ALA A 211 4.78 0.50 14.85
CA ALA A 211 4.85 0.24 13.41
C ALA A 211 4.55 -1.25 13.15
N MET A 212 3.26 -1.60 13.13
CA MET A 212 2.78 -2.98 13.02
C MET A 212 1.98 -3.20 11.73
N PRO A 213 2.00 -4.41 11.17
CA PRO A 213 1.17 -4.77 10.03
C PRO A 213 -0.31 -4.83 10.43
N VAL A 214 -1.18 -4.51 9.48
CA VAL A 214 -2.63 -4.64 9.59
C VAL A 214 -3.07 -6.00 9.06
N TYR A 215 -3.84 -6.73 9.88
CA TYR A 215 -4.53 -7.95 9.47
C TYR A 215 -6.03 -7.67 9.45
N LEU A 216 -6.60 -7.48 8.25
CA LEU A 216 -8.04 -7.26 8.11
C LEU A 216 -8.86 -8.56 8.30
N ARG A 217 -8.21 -9.72 8.20
CA ARG A 217 -8.86 -11.03 8.37
C ARG A 217 -8.69 -11.51 9.82
N ASP A 218 -9.76 -11.43 10.60
CA ASP A 218 -9.78 -11.88 12.00
C ASP A 218 -9.71 -13.41 12.16
N LYS A 219 -10.02 -14.19 11.12
CA LYS A 219 -10.06 -15.67 11.16
C LYS A 219 -9.36 -16.31 9.96
N VAL A 220 -8.17 -16.85 10.16
CA VAL A 220 -7.39 -17.54 9.12
C VAL A 220 -7.48 -19.07 9.22
N ALA A 221 -7.97 -19.61 10.35
CA ALA A 221 -8.16 -21.04 10.56
C ALA A 221 -9.65 -21.38 10.77
N LYS A 222 -10.18 -22.32 9.98
CA LYS A 222 -11.43 -23.02 10.31
C LYS A 222 -11.25 -23.73 11.65
N LYS A 223 -12.22 -23.64 12.55
CA LYS A 223 -12.23 -24.49 13.75
C LYS A 223 -12.43 -25.94 13.30
N GLU A 224 -11.85 -26.91 14.02
CA GLU A 224 -12.01 -28.35 13.70
C GLU A 224 -13.48 -28.80 13.61
N SER A 225 -14.41 -28.04 14.21
CA SER A 225 -15.86 -28.22 14.11
C SER A 225 -16.48 -27.83 12.77
N GLU A 226 -15.71 -27.24 11.84
CA GLU A 226 -16.16 -26.71 10.55
C GLU A 226 -15.51 -27.45 9.35
N ARG A 227 -14.90 -28.62 9.60
CA ARG A 227 -14.37 -29.54 8.58
C ARG A 227 -15.30 -30.70 8.30
#